data_AF-A0A0E0N5L4-F1
#
_entry.id   AF-A0A0E0N5L4-F1
#
_cell.length_a   1.000
_cell.length_b   1.000
_cell.length_c   1.000
_cell.angle_alpha   90.00
_cell.angle_beta   90.00
_cell.angle_gamma   90.00
#
_symmetry.space_group_name_H-M   'P 1'
#
loop_
_entity.id
_entity.type
_entity.pdbx_description
1 polymer ?
#
loop_
_entity_poly.entity_id
_entity_poly.type
_entity_poly.pdbx_seq_one_letter_code
_entity_poly.pdbx_strand_id
1 'polypeptide(L)'
;MPASTAWAARLAEGGEEGTESIVRCGSPLATTTTSPMPPPPHRGGGGGRDTSAFFAATLVLWAVSVGFEIGARGRRELAPVAAGFAFFQAASAAVRAAVSRDPLFVNTAVSLLHSSLTSASVIFVLVNRWHNKDLKNMFEHEELFGGSWVGAYSALCFSCGYFAYDQLDMLRYRLYSGRIPGILMHHLILLICFTLALYRNVTINYLILTLVCELHSVFLHIRKLRRMAGFRDYNRKIVKLEWVLNWTTFVSARVACHILITYKLIIDAHKFDSGIELPLALFGMAGMNLLNIFLGLDLLKAYTLERNQQTHQD
;
A
#
# COMPACT_ATOMS: atom_id res chain seq x y z
N MET A 1 16.95 18.86 3.29
CA MET A 1 15.88 18.11 3.97
C MET A 1 15.75 16.74 3.30
N PRO A 2 15.76 15.63 4.04
CA PRO A 2 15.72 14.31 3.42
C PRO A 2 14.37 14.10 2.75
N ALA A 3 14.37 13.86 1.44
CA ALA A 3 13.16 13.80 0.60
C ALA A 3 12.17 12.66 0.94
N SER A 4 12.49 11.80 1.92
CA SER A 4 11.56 10.82 2.51
C SER A 4 10.50 11.50 3.37
N THR A 5 10.80 12.65 4.00
CA THR A 5 9.87 13.34 4.89
C THR A 5 8.77 14.09 4.16
N ALA A 6 8.95 14.44 2.87
CA ALA A 6 8.00 15.22 2.09
C ALA A 6 6.76 14.41 1.65
N TRP A 7 6.93 13.11 1.37
CA TRP A 7 5.81 12.21 1.03
C TRP A 7 5.00 11.84 2.27
N ALA A 8 5.68 11.54 3.38
CA ALA A 8 5.05 11.28 4.67
C ALA A 8 4.34 12.52 5.24
N ALA A 9 4.93 13.71 5.07
CA ALA A 9 4.28 14.98 5.36
C ALA A 9 3.01 15.14 4.51
N ARG A 10 3.03 14.83 3.21
CA ARG A 10 1.81 14.86 2.36
C ARG A 10 0.73 13.83 2.76
N LEU A 11 1.12 12.68 3.32
CA LEU A 11 0.17 11.71 3.91
C LEU A 11 -0.39 12.18 5.26
N ALA A 12 0.37 12.96 6.04
CA ALA A 12 0.00 13.46 7.36
C ALA A 12 -0.67 14.85 7.35
N GLU A 13 -0.41 15.67 6.34
CA GLU A 13 -0.79 17.10 6.31
C GLU A 13 -1.93 17.38 5.33
N GLY A 14 -2.30 16.45 4.44
CA GLY A 14 -3.43 16.65 3.53
C GLY A 14 -3.27 17.91 2.68
N GLY A 15 -2.33 17.88 1.73
CA GLY A 15 -2.27 18.82 0.62
C GLY A 15 -2.22 20.31 1.01
N GLU A 16 -1.12 20.78 1.60
CA GLU A 16 -0.78 22.19 1.55
C GLU A 16 0.06 22.47 0.30
N GLU A 17 -0.63 22.80 -0.79
CA GLU A 17 -0.16 23.67 -1.87
C GLU A 17 -1.41 24.12 -2.65
N GLY A 18 -2.16 25.06 -2.06
CA GLY A 18 -3.41 25.54 -2.67
C GLY A 18 -4.18 26.62 -1.90
N THR A 19 -3.55 27.33 -0.95
CA THR A 19 -4.27 28.27 -0.08
C THR A 19 -3.59 29.63 0.05
N GLU A 20 -3.11 30.17 -1.07
CA GLU A 20 -2.84 31.62 -1.20
C GLU A 20 -3.47 32.13 -2.50
N SER A 21 -4.79 32.27 -2.53
CA SER A 21 -5.51 33.21 -3.42
C SER A 21 -7.02 33.24 -3.14
N ILE A 22 -7.47 33.19 -1.89
CA ILE A 22 -8.89 33.46 -1.58
C ILE A 22 -8.98 34.32 -0.32
N VAL A 23 -8.54 35.59 -0.40
CA VAL A 23 -9.13 36.70 0.36
C VAL A 23 -8.88 38.01 -0.41
N ARG A 24 -9.88 38.45 -1.18
CA ARG A 24 -10.32 39.86 -1.30
C ARG A 24 -11.41 39.95 -2.37
N CYS A 25 -12.65 40.03 -1.93
CA CYS A 25 -13.74 40.55 -2.76
C CYS A 25 -14.18 41.88 -2.16
N GLY A 26 -14.13 42.93 -2.98
CA GLY A 26 -14.44 44.32 -2.62
C GLY A 26 -14.15 45.24 -3.83
N SER A 27 -15.10 45.25 -4.77
CA SER A 27 -15.39 46.06 -5.98
C SER A 27 -14.73 47.45 -6.20
N PRO A 28 -14.90 48.11 -7.38
CA PRO A 28 -14.99 47.63 -8.78
C PRO A 28 -14.09 48.41 -9.79
N LEU A 29 -14.05 47.91 -11.04
CA LEU A 29 -13.79 48.63 -12.31
C LEU A 29 -12.33 49.05 -12.66
N ALA A 30 -11.71 48.31 -13.59
CA ALA A 30 -10.88 48.84 -14.68
C ALA A 30 -10.50 47.73 -15.69
N THR A 31 -10.86 47.95 -16.94
CA THR A 31 -10.55 47.11 -18.11
C THR A 31 -9.08 47.31 -18.50
N THR A 32 -8.26 46.26 -18.52
CA THR A 32 -7.01 46.28 -19.32
C THR A 32 -6.61 44.86 -19.73
N THR A 33 -6.60 44.63 -21.04
CA THR A 33 -6.02 43.47 -21.73
C THR A 33 -4.50 43.41 -21.56
N THR A 34 -3.97 42.30 -21.04
CA THR A 34 -2.55 41.94 -21.16
C THR A 34 -2.39 40.43 -21.35
N SER A 35 -1.65 40.07 -22.40
CA SER A 35 -1.31 38.73 -22.88
C SER A 35 -0.71 37.79 -21.81
N PRO A 36 -0.83 36.45 -21.97
CA PRO A 36 -0.32 35.50 -20.99
C PRO A 36 1.21 35.46 -20.96
N MET A 37 1.78 35.55 -19.76
CA MET A 37 3.20 35.35 -19.48
C MET A 37 3.64 33.91 -19.80
N PRO A 38 4.86 33.71 -20.34
CA PRO A 38 5.40 32.39 -20.56
C PRO A 38 5.70 31.68 -19.23
N PRO A 39 5.58 30.33 -19.18
CA PRO A 39 5.82 29.58 -17.96
C PRO A 39 7.28 29.69 -17.51
N PRO A 40 7.54 29.71 -16.19
CA PRO A 40 8.90 29.76 -15.65
C PRO A 40 9.68 28.50 -16.02
N PRO A 41 11.02 28.61 -16.20
CA PRO A 41 11.84 27.51 -16.71
C PRO A 41 11.87 26.35 -15.72
N HIS A 42 11.64 25.14 -16.25
CA HIS A 42 11.84 23.88 -15.54
C HIS A 42 13.28 23.78 -15.01
N ARG A 43 13.46 23.91 -13.69
CA ARG A 43 14.66 23.40 -13.01
C ARG A 43 14.61 21.88 -13.04
N GLY A 44 15.38 21.29 -13.94
CA GLY A 44 15.57 19.85 -14.06
C GLY A 44 16.17 19.24 -12.79
N GLY A 45 15.41 18.35 -12.16
CA GLY A 45 15.92 17.39 -11.19
C GLY A 45 16.03 16.02 -11.84
N GLY A 46 17.22 15.66 -12.34
CA GLY A 46 17.47 14.37 -13.01
C GLY A 46 17.13 13.13 -12.17
N GLY A 47 17.17 13.23 -10.83
CA GLY A 47 16.94 12.09 -9.94
C GLY A 47 15.51 11.52 -9.90
N GLY A 48 14.49 12.24 -10.39
CA GLY A 48 13.12 11.70 -10.44
C GLY A 48 12.87 10.77 -11.62
N ARG A 49 13.61 10.98 -12.72
CA ARG A 49 13.47 10.20 -13.97
C ARG A 49 14.09 8.82 -13.81
N ASP A 50 15.27 8.73 -13.20
CA ASP A 50 15.98 7.46 -13.02
C ASP A 50 15.22 6.52 -12.07
N THR A 51 14.69 7.06 -10.96
CA THR A 51 13.83 6.29 -10.04
C THR A 51 12.58 5.77 -10.75
N SER A 52 11.85 6.62 -11.52
CA SER A 52 10.66 6.16 -12.25
C SER A 52 10.97 5.07 -13.27
N ALA A 53 12.11 5.18 -13.94
CA ALA A 53 12.52 4.22 -14.96
C ALA A 53 12.82 2.86 -14.35
N PHE A 54 13.49 2.83 -13.19
CA PHE A 54 13.75 1.59 -12.44
C PHE A 54 12.46 0.84 -12.09
N PHE A 55 11.50 1.53 -11.47
CA PHE A 55 10.22 0.91 -11.08
C PHE A 55 9.32 0.53 -12.26
N ALA A 56 9.37 1.29 -13.34
CA ALA A 56 8.68 0.94 -14.57
C ALA A 56 9.31 -0.31 -15.21
N ALA A 57 10.64 -0.38 -15.29
CA ALA A 57 11.35 -1.53 -15.84
C ALA A 57 11.08 -2.80 -15.04
N THR A 58 11.15 -2.76 -13.70
CA THR A 58 10.84 -3.92 -12.87
C THR A 58 9.38 -4.36 -13.01
N LEU A 59 8.43 -3.42 -13.10
CA LEU A 59 7.03 -3.74 -13.35
C LEU A 59 6.80 -4.38 -14.71
N VAL A 60 7.46 -3.90 -15.77
CA VAL A 60 7.38 -4.47 -17.12
C VAL A 60 7.96 -5.88 -17.13
N LEU A 61 9.15 -6.08 -16.55
CA LEU A 61 9.76 -7.41 -16.44
C LEU A 61 8.86 -8.38 -15.68
N TRP A 62 8.28 -7.94 -14.56
CA TRP A 62 7.32 -8.72 -13.79
C TRP A 62 6.09 -9.09 -14.63
N ALA A 63 5.50 -8.12 -15.36
CA ALA A 63 4.31 -8.36 -16.18
C ALA A 63 4.59 -9.34 -17.33
N VAL A 64 5.76 -9.23 -17.97
CA VAL A 64 6.21 -10.17 -19.01
C VAL A 64 6.38 -11.57 -18.41
N SER A 65 7.01 -11.70 -17.24
CA SER A 65 7.18 -12.98 -16.54
C SER A 65 5.83 -13.65 -16.25
N VAL A 66 4.88 -12.92 -15.64
CA VAL A 66 3.55 -13.46 -15.33
C VAL A 66 2.77 -13.78 -16.60
N GLY A 67 2.83 -12.91 -17.62
CA GLY A 67 2.19 -13.16 -18.91
C GLY A 67 2.74 -14.39 -19.62
N PHE A 68 4.05 -14.63 -19.55
CA PHE A 68 4.69 -15.82 -20.11
C PHE A 68 4.22 -17.10 -19.40
N GLU A 69 4.14 -17.10 -18.07
CA GLU A 69 3.64 -18.25 -17.31
C GLU A 69 2.17 -18.56 -17.63
N ILE A 70 1.31 -17.53 -17.75
CA ILE A 70 -0.10 -17.73 -18.10
C ILE A 70 -0.26 -18.21 -19.55
N GLY A 71 0.39 -17.52 -20.50
CA GLY A 71 0.19 -17.72 -21.93
C GLY A 71 1.00 -18.87 -22.51
N ALA A 72 2.32 -18.86 -22.32
CA ALA A 72 3.23 -19.82 -22.94
C ALA A 72 3.34 -21.14 -22.15
N ARG A 73 3.31 -21.07 -20.81
CA ARG A 73 3.32 -22.26 -19.94
C ARG A 73 1.92 -22.79 -19.62
N GLY A 74 0.86 -22.05 -19.96
CA GLY A 74 -0.52 -22.49 -19.78
C GLY A 74 -1.00 -22.51 -18.32
N ARG A 75 -0.33 -21.79 -17.41
CA ARG A 75 -0.63 -21.77 -15.97
C ARG A 75 -1.85 -20.91 -15.66
N ARG A 76 -3.03 -21.45 -15.96
CA ARG A 76 -4.32 -20.77 -15.79
C ARG A 76 -4.66 -20.46 -14.33
N GLU A 77 -4.04 -21.13 -13.37
CA GLU A 77 -4.16 -20.84 -11.95
C GLU A 77 -3.69 -19.42 -11.59
N LEU A 78 -2.81 -18.81 -12.41
CA LEU A 78 -2.36 -17.41 -12.24
C LEU A 78 -3.31 -16.38 -12.87
N ALA A 79 -4.36 -16.81 -13.58
CA ALA A 79 -5.36 -15.91 -14.18
C ALA A 79 -5.99 -14.91 -13.19
N PRO A 80 -6.20 -15.22 -11.90
CA PRO A 80 -6.70 -14.25 -10.93
C PRO A 80 -5.77 -13.04 -10.73
N VAL A 81 -4.48 -13.13 -11.06
CA VAL A 81 -3.56 -11.97 -11.07
C VAL A 81 -4.00 -10.96 -12.13
N ALA A 82 -4.23 -11.43 -13.36
CA ALA A 82 -4.69 -10.58 -14.45
C ALA A 82 -6.11 -10.05 -14.18
N ALA A 83 -6.98 -10.88 -13.62
CA ALA A 83 -8.32 -10.46 -13.23
C ALA A 83 -8.30 -9.37 -12.13
N GLY A 84 -7.44 -9.52 -11.12
CA GLY A 84 -7.24 -8.50 -10.08
C GLY A 84 -6.77 -7.18 -10.66
N PHE A 85 -5.74 -7.21 -11.53
CA PHE A 85 -5.27 -6.02 -12.22
C PHE A 85 -6.39 -5.31 -13.00
N ALA A 86 -7.15 -6.06 -13.81
CA ALA A 86 -8.25 -5.52 -14.59
C ALA A 86 -9.38 -4.97 -13.71
N PHE A 87 -9.71 -5.64 -12.61
CA PHE A 87 -10.71 -5.19 -11.64
C PHE A 87 -10.34 -3.83 -11.04
N PHE A 88 -9.11 -3.66 -10.55
CA PHE A 88 -8.69 -2.39 -9.94
C PHE A 88 -8.51 -1.27 -10.99
N GLN A 89 -8.11 -1.62 -12.21
CA GLN A 89 -8.11 -0.69 -13.34
C GLN A 89 -9.53 -0.16 -13.64
N ALA A 90 -10.53 -1.04 -13.63
CA ALA A 90 -11.94 -0.67 -13.81
C ALA A 90 -12.48 0.13 -12.62
N ALA A 91 -12.16 -0.26 -11.38
CA ALA A 91 -12.54 0.47 -10.17
C ALA A 91 -11.98 1.90 -10.18
N SER A 92 -10.73 2.08 -10.60
CA SER A 92 -10.11 3.40 -10.78
C SER A 92 -10.85 4.26 -11.81
N ALA A 93 -11.21 3.67 -12.95
CA ALA A 93 -11.98 4.38 -13.97
C ALA A 93 -13.36 4.79 -13.44
N ALA A 94 -14.04 3.90 -12.70
CA ALA A 94 -15.33 4.18 -12.08
C ALA A 94 -15.25 5.31 -11.05
N VAL A 95 -14.25 5.28 -10.14
CA VAL A 95 -14.04 6.35 -9.15
C VAL A 95 -13.72 7.69 -9.83
N ARG A 96 -12.90 7.68 -10.89
CA ARG A 96 -12.58 8.87 -11.70
C ARG A 96 -13.80 9.47 -12.37
N ALA A 97 -14.72 8.63 -12.82
CA ALA A 97 -15.95 9.05 -13.49
C ALA A 97 -17.01 9.55 -12.51
N ALA A 98 -17.17 8.88 -11.36
CA ALA A 98 -18.31 9.09 -10.47
C ALA A 98 -18.01 9.95 -9.24
N VAL A 99 -16.76 10.00 -8.75
CA VAL A 99 -16.45 10.55 -7.42
C VAL A 99 -15.47 11.73 -7.49
N SER A 100 -14.28 11.53 -8.04
CA SER A 100 -13.24 12.58 -8.08
C SER A 100 -12.25 12.34 -9.20
N ARG A 101 -11.79 13.42 -9.85
CA ARG A 101 -10.72 13.37 -10.86
C ARG A 101 -9.32 13.54 -10.27
N ASP A 102 -9.21 13.89 -8.99
CA ASP A 102 -7.92 14.02 -8.31
C ASP A 102 -7.21 12.66 -8.27
N PRO A 103 -6.02 12.51 -8.90
CA PRO A 103 -5.33 11.23 -8.95
C PRO A 103 -4.98 10.68 -7.56
N LEU A 104 -4.64 11.52 -6.59
CA LEU A 104 -4.32 11.08 -5.23
C LEU A 104 -5.56 10.54 -4.52
N PHE A 105 -6.71 11.20 -4.69
CA PHE A 105 -7.98 10.75 -4.14
C PHE A 105 -8.38 9.40 -4.71
N VAL A 106 -8.35 9.27 -6.05
CA VAL A 106 -8.71 8.04 -6.74
C VAL A 106 -7.82 6.89 -6.29
N ASN A 107 -6.51 7.11 -6.28
CA ASN A 107 -5.54 6.12 -5.83
C ASN A 107 -5.88 5.66 -4.41
N THR A 108 -6.06 6.60 -3.48
CA THR A 108 -6.39 6.28 -2.09
C THR A 108 -7.73 5.53 -1.96
N ALA A 109 -8.74 5.86 -2.76
CA ALA A 109 -10.03 5.17 -2.77
C ALA A 109 -9.93 3.73 -3.29
N VAL A 110 -9.13 3.53 -4.35
CA VAL A 110 -8.88 2.18 -4.89
C VAL A 110 -8.02 1.36 -3.92
N SER A 111 -7.05 1.97 -3.24
CA SER A 111 -6.29 1.32 -2.16
C SER A 111 -7.17 0.95 -0.96
N LEU A 112 -8.16 1.78 -0.61
CA LEU A 112 -9.15 1.43 0.41
C LEU A 112 -10.00 0.22 -0.01
N LEU A 113 -10.42 0.17 -1.28
CA LEU A 113 -11.15 -0.97 -1.82
C LEU A 113 -10.30 -2.25 -1.74
N HIS A 114 -9.03 -2.17 -2.14
CA HIS A 114 -8.10 -3.28 -2.05
C HIS A 114 -7.91 -3.77 -0.61
N SER A 115 -7.48 -2.88 0.29
CA SER A 115 -7.20 -3.24 1.69
C SER A 115 -8.45 -3.82 2.37
N SER A 116 -9.65 -3.32 2.06
CA SER A 116 -10.92 -3.88 2.53
C SER A 116 -11.18 -5.30 2.01
N LEU A 117 -11.07 -5.52 0.69
CA LEU A 117 -11.32 -6.82 0.06
C LEU A 117 -10.29 -7.87 0.49
N THR A 118 -9.02 -7.48 0.55
CA THR A 118 -7.91 -8.35 1.00
C THR A 118 -8.06 -8.70 2.46
N SER A 119 -8.37 -7.73 3.33
CA SER A 119 -8.63 -7.98 4.75
C SER A 119 -9.78 -8.95 4.96
N ALA A 120 -10.91 -8.76 4.23
CA ALA A 120 -12.04 -9.66 4.29
C ALA A 120 -11.66 -11.09 3.83
N SER A 121 -10.88 -11.20 2.74
CA SER A 121 -10.40 -12.47 2.22
C SER A 121 -9.46 -13.18 3.20
N VAL A 122 -8.52 -12.46 3.81
CA VAL A 122 -7.60 -13.00 4.81
C VAL A 122 -8.36 -13.46 6.05
N ILE A 123 -9.29 -12.66 6.58
CA ILE A 123 -10.14 -13.06 7.70
C ILE A 123 -10.94 -14.32 7.35
N PHE A 124 -11.53 -14.38 6.15
CA PHE A 124 -12.27 -15.55 5.70
C PHE A 124 -11.38 -16.80 5.65
N VAL A 125 -10.17 -16.70 5.09
CA VAL A 125 -9.20 -17.80 5.05
C VAL A 125 -8.85 -18.26 6.47
N LEU A 126 -8.55 -17.33 7.38
CA LEU A 126 -8.16 -17.63 8.76
C LEU A 126 -9.31 -18.26 9.56
N VAL A 127 -10.53 -17.72 9.44
CA VAL A 127 -11.73 -18.26 10.10
C VAL A 127 -12.06 -19.64 9.58
N ASN A 128 -12.01 -19.85 8.25
CA ASN A 128 -12.24 -21.15 7.66
C ASN A 128 -11.18 -22.17 8.11
N ARG A 129 -9.92 -21.74 8.29
CA ARG A 129 -8.89 -22.64 8.84
C ARG A 129 -9.11 -22.95 10.31
N TRP A 130 -9.40 -21.95 11.12
CA TRP A 130 -9.71 -22.11 12.54
C TRP A 130 -10.89 -23.05 12.80
N HIS A 131 -11.92 -22.99 11.95
CA HIS A 131 -13.07 -23.89 12.08
C HIS A 131 -12.74 -25.35 11.74
N ASN A 132 -11.81 -25.59 10.80
CA ASN A 132 -11.50 -26.92 10.30
C ASN A 132 -10.29 -27.59 10.98
N LYS A 133 -9.41 -26.83 11.66
CA LYS A 133 -8.23 -27.31 12.39
C LYS A 133 -7.93 -26.42 13.60
N ASP A 134 -7.27 -26.96 14.63
CA ASP A 134 -6.84 -26.19 15.81
C ASP A 134 -5.77 -25.11 15.46
N LEU A 135 -5.80 -23.95 16.14
CA LEU A 135 -4.90 -22.80 15.89
C LEU A 135 -3.43 -23.20 16.01
N LYS A 136 -3.11 -24.14 16.91
CA LYS A 136 -1.74 -24.55 17.17
C LYS A 136 -1.10 -25.18 15.94
N ASN A 137 -1.87 -25.99 15.22
CA ASN A 137 -1.41 -26.69 14.02
C ASN A 137 -1.31 -25.72 12.83
N MET A 138 -2.08 -24.63 12.84
CA MET A 138 -2.03 -23.60 11.78
C MET A 138 -0.64 -22.97 11.62
N PHE A 139 0.15 -22.90 12.70
CA PHE A 139 1.48 -22.32 12.67
C PHE A 139 2.61 -23.33 12.49
N GLU A 140 2.30 -24.60 12.20
CA GLU A 140 3.32 -25.60 11.90
C GLU A 140 3.99 -25.33 10.55
N HIS A 141 5.29 -25.65 10.46
CA HIS A 141 6.07 -25.37 9.25
C HIS A 141 5.46 -26.04 8.01
N GLU A 142 5.02 -27.29 8.11
CA GLU A 142 4.43 -28.03 6.98
C GLU A 142 3.17 -27.34 6.45
N GLU A 143 2.31 -26.84 7.34
CA GLU A 143 1.11 -26.09 6.97
C GLU A 143 1.45 -24.71 6.39
N LEU A 144 2.47 -24.02 6.91
CA LEU A 144 2.83 -22.69 6.45
C LEU A 144 3.64 -22.69 5.13
N PHE A 145 4.47 -23.72 4.93
CA PHE A 145 5.39 -23.87 3.82
C PHE A 145 4.79 -24.69 2.67
N GLY A 146 4.28 -25.89 2.95
CA GLY A 146 4.00 -26.95 1.98
C GLY A 146 2.58 -27.02 1.42
N GLY A 147 1.78 -25.97 1.55
CA GLY A 147 0.42 -25.95 1.03
C GLY A 147 -0.18 -24.57 0.91
N SER A 148 -1.41 -24.51 0.40
CA SER A 148 -2.23 -23.30 0.36
C SER A 148 -3.53 -23.55 1.10
N TRP A 149 -3.85 -22.66 2.04
CA TRP A 149 -5.18 -22.66 2.65
C TRP A 149 -6.25 -22.36 1.58
N VAL A 150 -7.48 -22.82 1.83
CA VAL A 150 -8.59 -22.62 0.90
C VAL A 150 -8.84 -21.13 0.72
N GLY A 151 -8.67 -20.63 -0.50
CA GLY A 151 -8.79 -19.21 -0.85
C GLY A 151 -7.49 -18.40 -0.74
N ALA A 152 -6.43 -18.93 -0.09
CA ALA A 152 -5.16 -18.22 0.08
C ALA A 152 -4.47 -17.91 -1.26
N TYR A 153 -4.31 -18.91 -2.12
CA TYR A 153 -3.71 -18.74 -3.46
C TYR A 153 -4.43 -17.63 -4.26
N SER A 154 -5.76 -17.66 -4.29
CA SER A 154 -6.57 -16.68 -5.02
C SER A 154 -6.49 -15.28 -4.42
N ALA A 155 -6.52 -15.16 -3.08
CA ALA A 155 -6.36 -13.88 -2.40
C ALA A 155 -4.97 -13.27 -2.66
N LEU A 156 -3.93 -14.10 -2.69
CA LEU A 156 -2.57 -13.69 -2.99
C LEU A 156 -2.43 -13.25 -4.45
N CYS A 157 -3.00 -14.00 -5.41
CA CYS A 157 -3.04 -13.63 -6.82
C CYS A 157 -3.77 -12.29 -7.04
N PHE A 158 -4.96 -12.14 -6.46
CA PHE A 158 -5.77 -10.93 -6.60
C PHE A 158 -5.03 -9.71 -6.02
N SER A 159 -4.35 -9.89 -4.88
CA SER A 159 -3.51 -8.85 -4.27
C SER A 159 -2.30 -8.51 -5.14
N CYS A 160 -1.67 -9.51 -5.76
CA CYS A 160 -0.56 -9.29 -6.69
C CYS A 160 -0.99 -8.43 -7.90
N GLY A 161 -2.18 -8.70 -8.44
CA GLY A 161 -2.80 -7.88 -9.50
C GLY A 161 -3.03 -6.44 -9.08
N TYR A 162 -3.50 -6.21 -7.84
CA TYR A 162 -3.62 -4.87 -7.26
C TYR A 162 -2.26 -4.17 -7.16
N PHE A 163 -1.25 -4.79 -6.56
CA PHE A 163 0.05 -4.12 -6.33
C PHE A 163 0.70 -3.67 -7.64
N ALA A 164 0.54 -4.47 -8.70
CA ALA A 164 0.98 -4.13 -10.04
C ALA A 164 0.18 -2.96 -10.64
N TYR A 165 -1.15 -2.98 -10.52
CA TYR A 165 -2.01 -1.87 -10.94
C TYR A 165 -1.64 -0.57 -10.19
N ASP A 166 -1.48 -0.65 -8.88
CA ASP A 166 -1.27 0.53 -8.03
C ASP A 166 0.13 1.12 -8.23
N GLN A 167 1.16 0.26 -8.41
CA GLN A 167 2.49 0.72 -8.84
C GLN A 167 2.42 1.44 -10.18
N LEU A 168 1.65 0.92 -11.14
CA LEU A 168 1.48 1.56 -12.44
C LEU A 168 0.75 2.92 -12.33
N ASP A 169 -0.31 3.00 -11.52
CA ASP A 169 -1.07 4.22 -11.28
C ASP A 169 -0.18 5.28 -10.60
N MET A 170 0.57 4.90 -9.56
CA MET A 170 1.53 5.77 -8.89
C MET A 170 2.63 6.28 -9.83
N LEU A 171 3.13 5.45 -10.76
CA LEU A 171 4.13 5.86 -11.75
C LEU A 171 3.54 6.83 -12.79
N ARG A 172 2.34 6.54 -13.29
CA ARG A 172 1.64 7.39 -14.28
C ARG A 172 1.34 8.78 -13.73
N TYR A 173 0.82 8.85 -12.50
CA TYR A 173 0.39 10.10 -11.88
C TYR A 173 1.44 10.71 -10.94
N ARG A 174 2.64 10.13 -10.87
CA ARG A 174 3.77 10.56 -10.01
C ARG A 174 3.37 10.75 -8.55
N LEU A 175 2.62 9.80 -7.99
CA LEU A 175 2.11 9.82 -6.62
C LEU A 175 3.14 9.39 -5.55
N TYR A 176 4.42 9.63 -5.83
CA TYR A 176 5.55 9.26 -4.97
C TYR A 176 6.50 10.44 -4.81
N SER A 177 7.33 10.44 -3.76
CA SER A 177 8.36 11.47 -3.61
C SER A 177 9.65 10.90 -3.05
N GLY A 178 10.76 11.57 -3.37
CA GLY A 178 12.10 11.13 -3.01
C GLY A 178 12.76 10.20 -4.03
N ARG A 179 14.05 9.93 -3.83
CA ARG A 179 14.85 9.04 -4.70
C ARG A 179 14.52 7.56 -4.48
N ILE A 180 14.17 7.18 -3.25
CA ILE A 180 13.78 5.83 -2.86
C ILE A 180 12.40 5.94 -2.19
N PRO A 181 11.32 6.00 -2.98
CA PRO A 181 9.97 6.10 -2.44
C PRO A 181 9.59 4.79 -1.74
N GLY A 182 9.39 4.87 -0.42
CA GLY A 182 9.08 3.70 0.41
C GLY A 182 7.85 2.92 -0.06
N ILE A 183 6.83 3.62 -0.57
CA ILE A 183 5.62 2.99 -1.12
C ILE A 183 5.88 2.16 -2.39
N LEU A 184 6.73 2.63 -3.31
CA LEU A 184 7.07 1.81 -4.48
C LEU A 184 7.99 0.64 -4.10
N MET A 185 8.87 0.82 -3.10
CA MET A 185 9.69 -0.28 -2.57
C MET A 185 8.84 -1.35 -1.89
N HIS A 186 7.82 -0.95 -1.15
CA HIS A 186 6.82 -1.85 -0.59
C HIS A 186 6.19 -2.72 -1.69
N HIS A 187 5.72 -2.10 -2.78
CA HIS A 187 5.10 -2.81 -3.89
C HIS A 187 6.09 -3.74 -4.60
N LEU A 188 7.33 -3.30 -4.82
CA LEU A 188 8.36 -4.13 -5.44
C LEU A 188 8.67 -5.37 -4.60
N ILE A 189 8.85 -5.22 -3.28
CA ILE A 189 9.12 -6.34 -2.37
C ILE A 189 7.94 -7.32 -2.38
N LEU A 190 6.70 -6.81 -2.28
CA LEU A 190 5.51 -7.64 -2.30
C LEU A 190 5.35 -8.39 -3.63
N LEU A 191 5.53 -7.71 -4.78
CA LEU A 191 5.45 -8.34 -6.09
C LEU A 191 6.48 -9.46 -6.25
N ILE A 192 7.73 -9.26 -5.82
CA ILE A 192 8.78 -10.28 -5.89
C ILE A 192 8.43 -11.48 -5.00
N CYS A 193 8.15 -11.24 -3.71
CA CYS A 193 7.86 -12.30 -2.74
C CYS A 193 6.59 -13.09 -3.11
N PHE A 194 5.51 -12.39 -3.48
CA PHE A 194 4.23 -13.03 -3.80
C PHE A 194 4.35 -13.86 -5.07
N THR A 195 4.99 -13.33 -6.10
CA THR A 195 5.10 -14.03 -7.39
C THR A 195 5.98 -15.26 -7.26
N LEU A 196 7.08 -15.20 -6.48
CA LEU A 196 7.87 -16.40 -6.24
C LEU A 196 7.05 -17.47 -5.52
N ALA A 197 6.32 -17.10 -4.47
CA ALA A 197 5.46 -18.03 -3.74
C ALA A 197 4.37 -18.64 -4.63
N LEU A 198 3.78 -17.85 -5.53
CA LEU A 198 2.80 -18.33 -6.51
C LEU A 198 3.42 -19.25 -7.56
N TYR A 199 4.64 -18.95 -8.02
CA TYR A 199 5.35 -19.76 -9.01
C TYR A 199 5.78 -21.10 -8.45
N ARG A 200 6.28 -21.12 -7.22
CA ARG A 200 6.77 -22.33 -6.53
C ARG A 200 5.68 -23.07 -5.74
N ASN A 201 4.52 -22.43 -5.53
CA ASN A 201 3.41 -22.94 -4.72
C ASN A 201 3.83 -23.32 -3.29
N VAL A 202 4.69 -22.50 -2.69
CA VAL A 202 5.21 -22.65 -1.33
C VAL A 202 5.12 -21.32 -0.60
N THR A 203 5.12 -21.34 0.73
CA THR A 203 5.10 -20.14 1.61
C THR A 203 3.89 -19.21 1.46
N ILE A 204 2.87 -19.63 0.71
CA ILE A 204 1.66 -18.83 0.47
C ILE A 204 0.97 -18.46 1.77
N ASN A 205 0.90 -19.38 2.73
CA ASN A 205 0.23 -19.13 4.00
C ASN A 205 1.02 -18.16 4.89
N TYR A 206 2.37 -18.18 4.84
CA TYR A 206 3.17 -17.11 5.45
C TYR A 206 2.79 -15.74 4.87
N LEU A 207 2.61 -15.63 3.56
CA LEU A 207 2.23 -14.37 2.92
C LEU A 207 0.78 -13.95 3.25
N ILE A 208 -0.16 -14.88 3.38
CA ILE A 208 -1.50 -14.57 3.91
C ILE A 208 -1.42 -13.99 5.33
N LEU A 209 -0.59 -14.57 6.19
CA LEU A 209 -0.36 -14.02 7.53
C LEU A 209 0.27 -12.62 7.46
N THR A 210 1.18 -12.36 6.51
CA THR A 210 1.69 -10.99 6.32
C THR A 210 0.60 -10.03 5.85
N LEU A 211 -0.36 -10.47 5.02
CA LEU A 211 -1.48 -9.63 4.54
C LEU A 211 -2.48 -9.24 5.62
N VAL A 212 -2.40 -9.81 6.83
CA VAL A 212 -3.12 -9.29 8.01
C VAL A 212 -2.80 -7.80 8.22
N CYS A 213 -1.62 -7.34 7.80
CA CYS A 213 -1.22 -5.94 7.85
C CYS A 213 -2.13 -4.99 7.05
N GLU A 214 -2.90 -5.50 6.08
CA GLU A 214 -3.86 -4.70 5.30
C GLU A 214 -5.04 -4.23 6.14
N LEU A 215 -5.34 -4.88 7.28
CA LEU A 215 -6.34 -4.38 8.24
C LEU A 215 -5.98 -2.99 8.74
N HIS A 216 -4.69 -2.73 8.98
CA HIS A 216 -4.22 -1.41 9.36
C HIS A 216 -4.36 -0.41 8.19
N SER A 217 -4.04 -0.85 6.97
CA SER A 217 -4.16 -0.03 5.76
C SER A 217 -5.59 0.51 5.55
N VAL A 218 -6.63 -0.27 5.89
CA VAL A 218 -8.03 0.19 5.83
C VAL A 218 -8.24 1.46 6.66
N PHE A 219 -7.82 1.47 7.92
CA PHE A 219 -7.98 2.63 8.80
C PHE A 219 -7.16 3.84 8.33
N LEU A 220 -5.95 3.60 7.82
CA LEU A 220 -5.13 4.66 7.22
C LEU A 220 -5.81 5.30 6.01
N HIS A 221 -6.34 4.50 5.09
CA HIS A 221 -6.97 5.02 3.88
C HIS A 221 -8.30 5.72 4.17
N ILE A 222 -9.12 5.22 5.10
CA ILE A 222 -10.34 5.92 5.56
C ILE A 222 -9.98 7.30 6.10
N ARG A 223 -9.00 7.36 7.00
CA ARG A 223 -8.56 8.62 7.60
C ARG A 223 -8.00 9.60 6.55
N LYS A 224 -7.23 9.10 5.60
CA LYS A 224 -6.69 9.91 4.49
C LYS A 224 -7.81 10.45 3.61
N LEU A 225 -8.76 9.61 3.17
CA LEU A 225 -9.90 10.05 2.37
C LEU A 225 -10.78 11.07 3.09
N ARG A 226 -11.06 10.86 4.39
CA ARG A 226 -11.81 11.82 5.21
C ARG A 226 -11.15 13.20 5.20
N ARG A 227 -9.82 13.23 5.40
CA ARG A 227 -9.04 14.47 5.38
C ARG A 227 -9.03 15.13 4.01
N MET A 228 -8.89 14.35 2.94
CA MET A 228 -8.96 14.86 1.57
C MET A 228 -10.35 15.40 1.20
N ALA A 229 -11.41 14.85 1.77
CA ALA A 229 -12.78 15.32 1.58
C ALA A 229 -13.12 16.59 2.40
N GLY A 230 -12.16 17.17 3.13
CA GLY A 230 -12.34 18.39 3.91
C GLY A 230 -13.08 18.22 5.25
N PHE A 231 -13.41 16.98 5.64
CA PHE A 231 -14.03 16.68 6.93
C PHE A 231 -13.00 16.69 8.08
N ARG A 232 -12.29 17.80 8.25
CA ARG A 232 -11.10 17.91 9.11
C ARG A 232 -11.46 17.74 10.59
N ASP A 233 -12.51 18.41 11.09
CA ASP A 233 -12.78 18.52 12.54
C ASP A 233 -14.26 18.69 12.92
N TYR A 234 -15.13 17.71 12.69
CA TYR A 234 -16.51 17.80 13.20
C TYR A 234 -16.76 17.11 14.54
N ASN A 235 -15.89 16.19 14.97
CA ASN A 235 -16.11 15.46 16.22
C ASN A 235 -14.81 14.93 16.84
N ARG A 236 -14.34 15.59 17.91
CA ARG A 236 -13.17 15.19 18.71
C ARG A 236 -13.20 13.71 19.12
N LYS A 237 -14.39 13.13 19.33
CA LYS A 237 -14.56 11.71 19.67
C LYS A 237 -14.21 10.79 18.48
N ILE A 238 -14.60 11.15 17.27
CA ILE A 238 -14.31 10.37 16.05
C ILE A 238 -12.81 10.38 15.78
N VAL A 239 -12.16 11.55 15.86
CA VAL A 239 -10.70 11.67 15.66
C VAL A 239 -9.93 10.87 16.71
N LYS A 240 -10.36 10.91 17.98
CA LYS A 240 -9.76 10.09 19.05
C LYS A 240 -9.95 8.59 18.77
N LEU A 241 -11.14 8.17 18.36
CA LEU A 241 -11.42 6.78 18.01
C LEU A 241 -10.56 6.32 16.82
N GLU A 242 -10.44 7.12 15.77
CA GLU A 242 -9.57 6.83 14.63
C GLU A 242 -8.13 6.59 15.06
N TRP A 243 -7.58 7.46 15.92
CA TRP A 243 -6.22 7.29 16.42
C TRP A 243 -6.06 6.04 17.26
N VAL A 244 -7.02 5.73 18.13
CA VAL A 244 -7.01 4.49 18.92
C VAL A 244 -7.01 3.29 17.99
N LEU A 245 -7.94 3.22 17.02
CA LEU A 245 -8.02 2.14 16.05
C LEU A 245 -6.73 2.03 15.22
N ASN A 246 -6.17 3.16 14.78
CA ASN A 246 -4.96 3.20 13.98
C ASN A 246 -3.74 2.68 14.76
N TRP A 247 -3.59 3.09 16.02
CA TRP A 247 -2.52 2.60 16.90
C TRP A 247 -2.69 1.13 17.26
N THR A 248 -3.90 0.72 17.64
CA THR A 248 -4.19 -0.67 17.98
C THR A 248 -3.88 -1.57 16.80
N THR A 249 -4.34 -1.22 15.59
CA THR A 249 -4.13 -2.03 14.38
C THR A 249 -2.68 -1.98 13.90
N PHE A 250 -1.97 -0.87 14.08
CA PHE A 250 -0.53 -0.80 13.78
C PHE A 250 0.26 -1.80 14.64
N VAL A 251 0.00 -1.82 15.95
CA VAL A 251 0.70 -2.71 16.89
C VAL A 251 0.30 -4.17 16.65
N SER A 252 -1.00 -4.46 16.54
CA SER A 252 -1.46 -5.84 16.41
C SER A 252 -1.22 -6.42 15.01
N ALA A 253 -1.70 -5.76 13.96
CA ALA A 253 -1.72 -6.30 12.61
C ALA A 253 -0.39 -6.15 11.85
N ARG A 254 0.48 -5.21 12.27
CA ARG A 254 1.82 -5.04 11.67
C ARG A 254 2.91 -5.56 12.59
N VAL A 255 3.11 -4.92 13.74
CA VAL A 255 4.27 -5.21 14.59
C VAL A 255 4.23 -6.65 15.13
N ALA A 256 3.14 -7.04 15.80
CA ALA A 256 3.04 -8.38 16.39
C ALA A 256 3.04 -9.48 15.30
N CYS A 257 2.25 -9.31 14.23
CA CYS A 257 2.21 -10.27 13.12
C CYS A 257 3.58 -10.43 12.45
N HIS A 258 4.29 -9.34 12.15
CA HIS A 258 5.60 -9.43 11.52
C HIS A 258 6.66 -10.05 12.44
N ILE A 259 6.63 -9.75 13.74
CA ILE A 259 7.51 -10.39 14.72
C ILE A 259 7.24 -11.89 14.75
N LEU A 260 5.98 -12.32 14.80
CA LEU A 260 5.59 -13.73 14.79
C LEU A 260 6.10 -14.45 13.53
N ILE A 261 5.92 -13.86 12.36
CA ILE A 261 6.35 -14.44 11.08
C ILE A 261 7.88 -14.51 11.02
N THR A 262 8.57 -13.44 11.43
CA THR A 262 10.05 -13.39 11.45
C THR A 262 10.59 -14.44 12.42
N TYR A 263 10.02 -14.53 13.62
CA TYR A 263 10.39 -15.55 14.61
C TYR A 263 10.20 -16.96 14.05
N LYS A 264 9.07 -17.23 13.39
CA LYS A 264 8.79 -18.52 12.76
C LYS A 264 9.78 -18.86 11.65
N LEU A 265 10.10 -17.91 10.77
CA LEU A 265 11.09 -18.11 9.71
C LEU A 265 12.48 -18.44 10.28
N ILE A 266 12.88 -17.82 11.39
CA ILE A 266 14.17 -18.07 12.03
C ILE A 266 14.20 -19.45 12.70
N ILE A 267 13.17 -19.81 13.46
CA ILE A 267 13.12 -21.09 14.18
C ILE A 267 13.00 -22.26 13.20
N ASP A 268 12.14 -22.13 12.19
CA ASP A 268 11.93 -23.17 11.20
C ASP A 268 12.96 -23.11 10.05
N ALA A 269 13.97 -22.24 10.12
CA ALA A 269 14.99 -22.07 9.08
C ALA A 269 15.66 -23.39 8.66
N HIS A 270 15.90 -24.29 9.62
CA HIS A 270 16.51 -25.60 9.39
C HIS A 270 15.58 -26.59 8.64
N LYS A 271 14.28 -26.30 8.57
CA LYS A 271 13.27 -27.12 7.86
C LYS A 271 13.05 -26.67 6.43
N PHE A 272 13.52 -25.47 6.07
CA PHE A 272 13.52 -25.03 4.68
C PHE A 272 14.55 -25.84 3.90
N ASP A 273 14.16 -26.30 2.72
CA ASP A 273 15.10 -26.89 1.78
C ASP A 273 16.19 -25.87 1.38
N SER A 274 17.30 -26.36 0.82
CA SER A 274 18.47 -25.54 0.41
C SER A 274 18.22 -24.68 -0.84
N GLY A 275 17.04 -24.06 -0.93
CA GLY A 275 16.62 -23.20 -2.03
C GLY A 275 16.67 -21.70 -1.70
N ILE A 276 16.05 -20.92 -2.58
CA ILE A 276 16.02 -19.44 -2.49
C ILE A 276 14.87 -18.92 -1.62
N GLU A 277 13.98 -19.79 -1.16
CA GLU A 277 12.75 -19.48 -0.45
C GLU A 277 13.04 -18.80 0.90
N LEU A 278 13.93 -19.37 1.72
CA LEU A 278 14.27 -18.82 3.03
C LEU A 278 15.03 -17.48 2.92
N PRO A 279 16.11 -17.35 2.13
CA PRO A 279 16.79 -16.07 1.95
C PRO A 279 15.85 -14.97 1.45
N LEU A 280 14.95 -15.29 0.50
CA LEU A 280 14.00 -14.31 -0.01
C LEU A 280 12.94 -13.95 1.04
N ALA A 281 12.42 -14.91 1.80
CA ALA A 281 11.46 -14.65 2.86
C ALA A 281 12.05 -13.75 3.96
N LEU A 282 13.29 -14.03 4.38
CA LEU A 282 14.01 -13.19 5.35
C LEU A 282 14.29 -11.78 4.80
N PHE A 283 14.71 -11.66 3.54
CA PHE A 283 14.89 -10.37 2.88
C PHE A 283 13.58 -9.58 2.80
N GLY A 284 12.49 -10.23 2.39
CA GLY A 284 11.16 -9.63 2.32
C GLY A 284 10.70 -9.13 3.69
N MET A 285 10.84 -9.95 4.74
CA MET A 285 10.50 -9.55 6.11
C MET A 285 11.38 -8.40 6.63
N ALA A 286 12.68 -8.42 6.35
CA ALA A 286 13.59 -7.34 6.73
C ALA A 286 13.20 -6.01 6.07
N GLY A 287 12.95 -6.02 4.75
CA GLY A 287 12.51 -4.83 4.01
C GLY A 287 11.16 -4.31 4.50
N MET A 288 10.20 -5.21 4.73
CA MET A 288 8.88 -4.85 5.24
C MET A 288 8.91 -4.30 6.66
N ASN A 289 9.76 -4.84 7.54
CA ASN A 289 9.96 -4.31 8.89
C ASN A 289 10.59 -2.91 8.88
N LEU A 290 11.57 -2.69 8.00
CA LEU A 290 12.16 -1.35 7.82
C LEU A 290 11.11 -0.33 7.37
N LEU A 291 10.26 -0.69 6.41
CA LEU A 291 9.16 0.16 5.95
C LEU A 291 8.12 0.43 7.06
N ASN A 292 7.84 -0.57 7.91
CA ASN A 292 6.95 -0.39 9.06
C ASN A 292 7.53 0.58 10.11
N ILE A 293 8.85 0.60 10.32
CA ILE A 293 9.50 1.59 11.20
C ILE A 293 9.29 3.00 10.64
N PHE A 294 9.52 3.21 9.34
CA PHE A 294 9.29 4.52 8.73
C PHE A 294 7.83 4.96 8.86
N LEU A 295 6.87 4.08 8.56
CA LEU A 295 5.45 4.37 8.75
C LEU A 295 5.12 4.72 10.21
N GLY A 296 5.71 4.00 11.18
CA GLY A 296 5.51 4.28 12.60
C GLY A 296 6.00 5.67 13.01
N LEU A 297 7.16 6.10 12.52
CA LEU A 297 7.68 7.45 12.74
C LEU A 297 6.76 8.51 12.14
N ASP A 298 6.24 8.26 10.94
CA ASP A 298 5.32 9.17 10.27
C ASP A 298 3.98 9.30 11.01
N LEU A 299 3.46 8.18 11.54
CA LEU A 299 2.27 8.17 12.38
C LEU A 299 2.47 8.92 13.69
N LEU A 300 3.63 8.76 14.35
CA LEU A 300 3.97 9.53 15.54
C LEU A 300 3.98 11.02 15.24
N LYS A 301 4.66 11.43 14.16
CA LYS A 301 4.72 12.82 13.74
C LYS A 301 3.33 13.38 13.47
N ALA A 302 2.50 12.66 12.72
CA ALA A 302 1.13 13.06 12.41
C ALA A 302 0.24 13.19 13.66
N TYR A 303 0.41 12.28 14.64
CA TYR A 303 -0.29 12.33 15.93
C TYR A 303 0.12 13.54 16.74
N THR A 304 1.42 13.82 16.85
CA THR A 304 1.93 14.99 17.57
C THR A 304 1.42 16.29 16.95
N LEU A 305 1.43 16.40 15.62
CA LEU A 305 0.93 17.60 14.92
C LEU A 305 -0.56 17.85 15.18
N GLU A 306 -1.40 16.82 15.04
CA GLU A 306 -2.85 16.97 15.24
C GLU A 306 -3.20 17.22 16.72
N ARG A 307 -2.44 16.62 17.65
CA ARG A 307 -2.59 16.90 19.08
C ARG A 307 -2.27 18.37 19.39
N ASN A 308 -1.16 18.89 18.85
CA ASN A 308 -0.76 20.28 19.09
C ASN A 308 -1.79 21.27 18.51
N GLN A 309 -2.37 20.98 17.34
CA GLN A 309 -3.44 21.80 16.76
C GLN A 309 -4.70 21.83 17.64
N GLN A 310 -5.07 20.71 18.28
CA GLN A 310 -6.19 20.67 19.22
C GLN A 310 -5.90 21.48 20.50
N THR A 311 -4.66 21.47 21.01
CA THR A 311 -4.28 22.24 22.20
C THR A 311 -4.27 23.76 21.96
N HIS A 312 -4.04 24.22 20.73
CA HIS A 312 -4.07 25.65 20.40
C HIS A 312 -5.49 26.21 20.13
N GLN A 313 -6.51 25.35 20.07
CA GLN A 313 -7.91 25.74 19.91
C GLN A 313 -8.69 25.80 21.23
N ASP A 314 -8.08 25.34 22.33
CA ASP A 314 -8.57 25.42 23.71
C ASP A 314 -7.98 26.66 24.41
#